data_AF-A0A3M7K3W3-F1
#
_entry.id   AF-A0A3M7K3W3-F1
#
_cell.length_a   1.000
_cell.length_b   1.000
_cell.length_c   1.000
_cell.angle_alpha   90.00
_cell.angle_beta   90.00
_cell.angle_gamma   90.00
#
_symmetry.space_group_name_H-M   'P 1'
#
loop_
_entity.id
_entity.type
_entity.pdbx_description
1 polymer ?
#
loop_
_entity_poly.entity_id
_entity_poly.type
_entity_poly.pdbx_seq_one_letter_code
_entity_poly.pdbx_strand_id
1 'polypeptide(L)'
;MPEVKLPGFGLPLDYHYGFIEIYHPHILQQEDIQLIEKWCTYREILIMRVMNDITDEPEWNRKVFDEAISAKWRSKIVANEVEWKVDHYLATGHVVVFDPGVVKSDIAISEELQNALKDDVRKLEDILTEKDYHPGSGDRVVDLRCLDIIGQGIVIPVPQEESFTSNGLKQYSWEFQWLPCDVDLLDDGSCAIVSYINNLHPQQNARLYHVIEKIISQVIPLWNTTLTCVGLNYRRIPYNGVEREGSGDDSSEDKQSRQVKTIKVPEPGKFSPPRWNSSKFDLHDEFRDTGLQIIVKLANIELTPEKPEYYGGAWHVKVPSGTNL
;
A
#
# COMPACT_ATOMS: atom_id res chain seq x y z
N MET A 1 -30.97 45.67 -1.81
CA MET A 1 -29.63 45.44 -1.22
C MET A 1 -28.65 45.25 -2.36
N PRO A 2 -27.44 45.83 -2.33
CA PRO A 2 -26.46 45.60 -3.38
C PRO A 2 -26.04 44.13 -3.34
N GLU A 3 -26.13 43.47 -4.50
CA GLU A 3 -25.77 42.07 -4.67
C GLU A 3 -24.26 41.92 -4.47
N VAL A 4 -23.86 41.18 -3.44
CA VAL A 4 -22.45 40.94 -3.11
C VAL A 4 -21.85 40.05 -4.20
N LYS A 5 -20.99 40.61 -5.07
CA LYS A 5 -20.23 39.87 -6.08
C LYS A 5 -18.86 39.51 -5.51
N LEU A 6 -18.74 38.31 -4.95
CA LEU A 6 -17.45 37.71 -4.60
C LEU A 6 -17.00 36.76 -5.73
N PRO A 7 -15.69 36.65 -6.02
CA PRO A 7 -15.18 35.64 -6.96
C PRO A 7 -15.69 34.25 -6.58
N GLY A 8 -16.36 33.56 -7.50
CA GLY A 8 -16.90 32.20 -7.27
C GLY A 8 -18.30 32.14 -6.67
N PHE A 9 -18.84 33.24 -6.13
CA PHE A 9 -20.15 33.23 -5.46
C PHE A 9 -21.30 33.10 -6.48
N GLY A 10 -22.15 32.08 -6.30
CA GLY A 10 -23.25 31.76 -7.21
C GLY A 10 -22.85 30.98 -8.47
N LEU A 11 -21.57 30.62 -8.60
CA LEU A 11 -21.06 29.81 -9.71
C LEU A 11 -21.07 28.31 -9.34
N PRO A 12 -21.18 27.39 -10.32
CA PRO A 12 -21.04 25.96 -10.09
C PRO A 12 -19.72 25.59 -9.41
N LEU A 13 -19.71 24.50 -8.65
CA LEU A 13 -18.51 24.01 -7.93
C LEU A 13 -17.33 23.68 -8.86
N ASP A 14 -17.62 23.39 -10.13
CA ASP A 14 -16.66 23.11 -11.20
C ASP A 14 -16.44 24.30 -12.16
N TYR A 15 -16.74 25.52 -11.71
CA TYR A 15 -16.52 26.73 -12.50
C TYR A 15 -15.02 27.03 -12.62
N HIS A 16 -14.52 27.00 -13.86
CA HIS A 16 -13.13 27.28 -14.18
C HIS A 16 -12.99 28.60 -14.96
N TYR A 17 -12.11 29.49 -14.51
CA TYR A 17 -11.91 30.85 -15.06
C TYR A 17 -11.08 30.88 -16.37
N GLY A 18 -11.36 29.99 -17.34
CA GLY A 18 -10.72 30.04 -18.67
C GLY A 18 -9.18 29.88 -18.67
N PHE A 19 -8.59 29.95 -19.87
CA PHE A 19 -7.22 29.52 -20.23
C PHE A 19 -6.03 30.22 -19.53
N ILE A 20 -6.25 31.06 -18.52
CA ILE A 20 -5.19 31.85 -17.88
C ILE A 20 -5.09 31.45 -16.42
N GLU A 21 -4.19 30.49 -16.17
CA GLU A 21 -3.63 30.12 -14.87
C GLU A 21 -4.62 29.63 -13.80
N ILE A 22 -4.17 28.65 -13.01
CA ILE A 22 -4.93 27.82 -12.07
C ILE A 22 -5.42 28.67 -10.88
N TYR A 23 -6.41 29.52 -11.09
CA TYR A 23 -7.12 30.22 -10.02
C TYR A 23 -8.22 29.30 -9.49
N HIS A 24 -8.01 28.77 -8.29
CA HIS A 24 -8.92 27.88 -7.54
C HIS A 24 -9.02 26.45 -8.08
N PRO A 25 -7.92 25.66 -8.02
CA PRO A 25 -7.96 24.26 -8.44
C PRO A 25 -8.99 23.47 -7.64
N HIS A 26 -9.75 22.60 -8.31
CA HIS A 26 -10.73 21.74 -7.67
C HIS A 26 -10.65 20.29 -8.16
N ILE A 27 -11.02 19.33 -7.30
CA ILE A 27 -10.91 17.89 -7.56
C ILE A 27 -11.89 17.34 -8.63
N LEU A 28 -12.62 18.23 -9.31
CA LEU A 28 -13.67 17.87 -10.28
C LEU A 28 -13.22 17.95 -11.75
N GLN A 29 -12.07 18.57 -12.05
CA GLN A 29 -11.53 18.68 -13.41
C GLN A 29 -10.14 18.08 -13.44
N GLN A 30 -9.86 17.23 -14.42
CA GLN A 30 -8.59 16.49 -14.48
C GLN A 30 -7.38 17.44 -14.62
N GLU A 31 -7.56 18.58 -15.28
CA GLU A 31 -6.54 19.58 -15.56
C GLU A 31 -6.04 20.29 -14.30
N ASP A 32 -6.91 20.49 -13.32
CA ASP A 32 -6.57 21.13 -12.04
C ASP A 32 -5.81 20.19 -11.08
N ILE A 33 -5.67 18.93 -11.47
CA ILE A 33 -5.17 17.89 -10.59
C ILE A 33 -3.99 17.13 -11.20
N GLN A 34 -3.22 17.78 -12.08
CA GLN A 34 -2.01 17.23 -12.71
C GLN A 34 -0.90 16.75 -11.74
N LEU A 35 -1.07 16.91 -10.42
CA LEU A 35 -0.09 16.54 -9.39
C LEU A 35 -0.35 15.19 -8.69
N ILE A 36 -1.40 14.43 -9.02
CA ILE A 36 -1.59 13.08 -8.43
C ILE A 36 -1.76 12.02 -9.52
N GLU A 37 -0.96 10.96 -9.40
CA GLU A 37 -0.79 9.91 -10.41
C GLU A 37 -2.01 8.98 -10.56
N LYS A 38 -2.80 8.77 -9.49
CA LYS A 38 -3.97 7.86 -9.52
C LYS A 38 -5.12 8.36 -8.63
N TRP A 39 -6.29 8.51 -9.23
CA TRP A 39 -7.55 8.90 -8.57
C TRP A 39 -8.47 7.70 -8.43
N CYS A 40 -9.14 7.58 -7.29
CA CYS A 40 -10.21 6.61 -7.08
C CYS A 40 -11.53 7.36 -6.87
N THR A 41 -12.56 7.03 -7.64
CA THR A 41 -13.90 7.56 -7.38
C THR A 41 -14.41 7.04 -6.04
N TYR A 42 -15.36 7.73 -5.41
CA TYR A 42 -15.99 7.22 -4.17
C TYR A 42 -16.58 5.82 -4.37
N ARG A 43 -17.17 5.58 -5.55
CA ARG A 43 -17.71 4.27 -5.94
C ARG A 43 -16.63 3.19 -6.01
N GLU A 44 -15.46 3.52 -6.56
CA GLU A 44 -14.30 2.64 -6.60
C GLU A 44 -13.80 2.26 -5.19
N ILE A 45 -13.73 3.24 -4.27
CA ILE A 45 -13.36 2.99 -2.88
C ILE A 45 -14.34 2.04 -2.20
N LEU A 46 -15.65 2.19 -2.45
CA LEU A 46 -16.65 1.28 -1.90
C LEU A 46 -16.50 -0.14 -2.46
N ILE A 47 -16.25 -0.30 -3.77
CA ILE A 47 -16.06 -1.62 -4.38
C ILE A 47 -14.82 -2.30 -3.76
N MET A 48 -13.70 -1.58 -3.62
CA MET A 48 -12.50 -2.13 -2.99
C MET A 48 -12.73 -2.52 -1.53
N ARG A 49 -13.52 -1.75 -0.76
CA ARG A 49 -13.89 -2.11 0.62
C ARG A 49 -14.71 -3.40 0.68
N VAL A 50 -15.75 -3.52 -0.15
CA VAL A 50 -16.55 -4.77 -0.18
C VAL A 50 -15.69 -5.94 -0.66
N MET A 51 -14.75 -5.72 -1.59
CA MET A 51 -13.81 -6.75 -2.01
C MET A 51 -12.90 -7.20 -0.86
N ASN A 52 -12.39 -6.25 -0.06
CA ASN A 52 -11.62 -6.56 1.14
C ASN A 52 -12.46 -7.40 2.12
N ASP A 53 -13.69 -6.97 2.42
CA ASP A 53 -14.60 -7.69 3.32
C ASP A 53 -14.86 -9.12 2.84
N ILE A 54 -15.15 -9.32 1.55
CA ILE A 54 -15.37 -10.66 0.98
C ILE A 54 -14.12 -11.52 1.13
N THR A 55 -12.96 -10.96 0.80
CA THR A 55 -11.70 -11.72 0.81
C THR A 55 -11.11 -11.90 2.21
N ASP A 56 -11.64 -11.23 3.24
CA ASP A 56 -11.32 -11.45 4.66
C ASP A 56 -12.19 -12.57 5.29
N GLU A 57 -13.28 -12.96 4.63
CA GLU A 57 -14.11 -14.06 5.11
C GLU A 57 -13.35 -15.41 5.02
N PRO A 58 -13.37 -16.24 6.07
CA PRO A 58 -12.78 -17.57 6.01
C PRO A 58 -13.39 -18.39 4.87
N GLU A 59 -12.54 -19.08 4.10
CA GLU A 59 -12.95 -19.88 2.93
C GLU A 59 -13.73 -19.10 1.85
N TRP A 60 -13.53 -17.78 1.73
CA TRP A 60 -14.19 -16.94 0.72
C TRP A 60 -14.09 -17.50 -0.70
N ASN A 61 -12.93 -18.06 -1.04
CA ASN A 61 -12.61 -18.67 -2.33
C ASN A 61 -13.47 -19.89 -2.66
N ARG A 62 -14.07 -20.55 -1.65
CA ARG A 62 -15.05 -21.63 -1.81
C ARG A 62 -16.48 -21.09 -1.77
N LYS A 63 -16.73 -20.18 -0.83
CA LYS A 63 -18.05 -19.59 -0.58
C LYS A 63 -18.59 -18.77 -1.76
N VAL A 64 -17.72 -18.23 -2.63
CA VAL A 64 -18.13 -17.51 -3.85
C VAL A 64 -18.92 -18.38 -4.85
N PHE A 65 -18.82 -19.71 -4.75
CA PHE A 65 -19.56 -20.62 -5.62
C PHE A 65 -20.86 -21.13 -4.98
N ASP A 66 -21.10 -20.79 -3.71
CA ASP A 66 -22.38 -21.06 -3.05
C ASP A 66 -23.39 -19.97 -3.47
N GLU A 67 -24.46 -20.37 -4.15
CA GLU A 67 -25.45 -19.44 -4.69
C GLU A 67 -26.17 -18.63 -3.59
N ALA A 68 -26.39 -19.19 -2.41
CA ALA A 68 -27.07 -18.51 -1.31
C ALA A 68 -26.17 -17.45 -0.64
N ILE A 69 -24.87 -17.73 -0.54
CA ILE A 69 -23.87 -16.77 -0.04
C ILE A 69 -23.61 -15.69 -1.10
N SER A 70 -23.40 -16.12 -2.34
CA SER A 70 -23.06 -15.24 -3.46
C SER A 70 -24.21 -14.31 -3.82
N ALA A 71 -25.46 -14.72 -3.69
CA ALA A 71 -26.61 -13.83 -3.86
C ALA A 71 -26.57 -12.63 -2.89
N LYS A 72 -26.08 -12.83 -1.66
CA LYS A 72 -25.90 -11.73 -0.69
C LYS A 72 -24.77 -10.79 -1.13
N TRP A 73 -23.70 -11.32 -1.70
CA TRP A 73 -22.55 -10.54 -2.19
C TRP A 73 -22.82 -9.82 -3.53
N ARG A 74 -23.55 -10.44 -4.45
CA ARG A 74 -23.94 -9.89 -5.78
C ARG A 74 -24.82 -8.65 -5.68
N SER A 75 -25.55 -8.47 -4.57
CA SER A 75 -26.28 -7.22 -4.31
C SER A 75 -25.36 -6.00 -4.11
N LYS A 76 -24.04 -6.23 -3.93
CA LYS A 76 -23.05 -5.21 -3.57
C LYS A 76 -21.93 -4.99 -4.61
N ILE A 77 -21.66 -5.94 -5.53
CA ILE A 77 -20.54 -5.89 -6.50
C ILE A 77 -20.91 -6.51 -7.87
N VAL A 78 -20.11 -6.23 -8.90
CA VAL A 78 -20.08 -6.90 -10.21
C VAL A 78 -19.60 -8.36 -10.08
N ALA A 79 -20.51 -9.33 -10.26
CA ALA A 79 -20.27 -10.77 -10.06
C ALA A 79 -18.98 -11.31 -10.72
N ASN A 80 -18.70 -10.90 -11.95
CA ASN A 80 -17.56 -11.39 -12.74
C ASN A 80 -16.19 -11.10 -12.11
N GLU A 81 -16.08 -10.05 -11.29
CA GLU A 81 -14.81 -9.69 -10.67
C GLU A 81 -14.41 -10.67 -9.56
N VAL A 82 -15.38 -11.07 -8.73
CA VAL A 82 -15.11 -11.96 -7.59
C VAL A 82 -14.71 -13.35 -8.11
N GLU A 83 -15.40 -13.84 -9.16
CA GLU A 83 -15.07 -15.09 -9.84
C GLU A 83 -13.64 -15.04 -10.42
N TRP A 84 -13.29 -13.97 -11.14
CA TRP A 84 -11.94 -13.80 -11.68
C TRP A 84 -10.85 -13.74 -10.60
N LYS A 85 -11.12 -13.09 -9.45
CA LYS A 85 -10.18 -13.05 -8.33
C LYS A 85 -10.01 -14.43 -7.67
N VAL A 86 -11.04 -15.28 -7.67
CA VAL A 86 -10.90 -16.67 -7.21
C VAL A 86 -10.05 -17.47 -8.17
N ASP A 87 -10.27 -17.38 -9.48
CA ASP A 87 -9.43 -18.07 -10.46
C ASP A 87 -7.95 -17.65 -10.31
N HIS A 88 -7.70 -16.36 -10.12
CA HIS A 88 -6.36 -15.87 -9.82
C HIS A 88 -5.81 -16.44 -8.51
N TYR A 89 -6.57 -16.37 -7.42
CA TYR A 89 -6.14 -16.88 -6.12
C TYR A 89 -5.81 -18.38 -6.17
N LEU A 90 -6.60 -19.18 -6.88
CA LEU A 90 -6.34 -20.60 -7.08
C LEU A 90 -5.07 -20.85 -7.91
N ALA A 91 -4.74 -19.95 -8.84
CA ALA A 91 -3.54 -20.06 -9.67
C ALA A 91 -2.26 -19.57 -8.97
N THR A 92 -2.35 -18.55 -8.11
CA THR A 92 -1.16 -17.85 -7.57
C THR A 92 -1.03 -17.91 -6.05
N GLY A 93 -2.07 -18.35 -5.34
CA GLY A 93 -2.12 -18.38 -3.89
C GLY A 93 -2.31 -17.02 -3.22
N HIS A 94 -2.55 -15.95 -3.98
CA HIS A 94 -2.75 -14.61 -3.43
C HIS A 94 -3.79 -13.81 -4.21
N VAL A 95 -4.32 -12.75 -3.61
CA VAL A 95 -5.38 -11.93 -4.19
C VAL A 95 -5.02 -10.45 -4.11
N VAL A 96 -5.23 -9.74 -5.23
CA VAL A 96 -5.16 -8.27 -5.25
C VAL A 96 -6.45 -7.73 -4.66
N VAL A 97 -6.36 -7.03 -3.54
CA VAL A 97 -7.53 -6.52 -2.81
C VAL A 97 -7.82 -5.09 -3.19
N PHE A 98 -6.78 -4.26 -3.24
CA PHE A 98 -6.89 -2.87 -3.67
C PHE A 98 -6.07 -2.69 -4.95
N ASP A 99 -6.74 -2.20 -6.00
CA ASP A 99 -6.17 -2.00 -7.34
C ASP A 99 -4.94 -1.04 -7.39
N PRO A 100 -4.66 -0.20 -6.38
CA PRO A 100 -3.36 0.46 -6.21
C PRO A 100 -2.17 -0.47 -5.88
N GLY A 101 -2.37 -1.80 -5.78
CA GLY A 101 -1.29 -2.77 -5.58
C GLY A 101 -1.23 -3.40 -4.19
N VAL A 102 -2.34 -3.45 -3.46
CA VAL A 102 -2.38 -4.17 -2.17
C VAL A 102 -2.77 -5.62 -2.42
N VAL A 103 -1.89 -6.53 -2.00
CA VAL A 103 -2.02 -7.97 -2.21
C VAL A 103 -2.00 -8.68 -0.86
N LYS A 104 -2.84 -9.72 -0.70
CA LYS A 104 -2.82 -10.58 0.48
C LYS A 104 -2.83 -12.06 0.11
N SER A 105 -2.34 -12.89 1.03
CA SER A 105 -2.36 -14.34 0.93
C SER A 105 -2.49 -14.95 2.31
N ASP A 106 -3.37 -15.93 2.44
CA ASP A 106 -3.53 -16.71 3.67
C ASP A 106 -2.64 -17.96 3.70
N ILE A 107 -1.95 -18.25 2.58
CA ILE A 107 -1.20 -19.49 2.39
C ILE A 107 0.28 -19.28 2.05
N ALA A 108 0.71 -18.04 1.79
CA ALA A 108 2.10 -17.74 1.43
C ALA A 108 3.09 -18.19 2.52
N ILE A 109 2.73 -17.99 3.80
CA ILE A 109 3.56 -18.38 4.94
C ILE A 109 2.94 -19.59 5.63
N SER A 110 3.58 -20.75 5.50
CA SER A 110 3.11 -21.99 6.12
C SER A 110 3.06 -21.90 7.65
N GLU A 111 2.19 -22.68 8.27
CA GLU A 111 2.08 -22.76 9.74
C GLU A 111 3.42 -23.17 10.38
N GLU A 112 4.18 -24.06 9.74
CA GLU A 112 5.53 -24.43 10.16
C GLU A 112 6.47 -23.22 10.21
N LEU A 113 6.47 -22.39 9.18
CA LEU A 113 7.33 -21.21 9.10
C LEU A 113 6.88 -20.11 10.09
N GLN A 114 5.58 -19.94 10.28
CA GLN A 114 5.03 -19.05 11.31
C GLN A 114 5.47 -19.50 12.72
N ASN A 115 5.41 -20.79 13.02
CA ASN A 115 5.84 -21.34 14.30
C ASN A 115 7.36 -21.23 14.49
N ALA A 116 8.14 -21.49 13.43
CA ALA A 116 9.58 -21.32 13.45
C ALA A 116 9.99 -19.88 13.79
N LEU A 117 9.31 -18.88 13.20
CA LEU A 117 9.48 -17.47 13.52
C LEU A 117 9.14 -17.19 14.98
N LYS A 118 7.96 -17.60 15.45
CA LYS A 118 7.52 -17.39 16.84
C LYS A 118 8.52 -17.97 17.84
N ASP A 119 9.05 -19.17 17.59
CA ASP A 119 10.00 -19.82 18.48
C ASP A 119 11.36 -19.13 18.55
N ASP A 120 11.85 -18.56 17.44
CA ASP A 120 13.10 -17.78 17.46
C ASP A 120 12.92 -16.40 18.05
N VAL A 121 11.79 -15.75 17.75
CA VAL A 121 11.44 -14.44 18.30
C VAL A 121 11.24 -14.52 19.82
N ARG A 122 10.66 -15.61 20.34
CA ARG A 122 10.53 -15.82 21.80
C ARG A 122 11.87 -15.78 22.52
N LYS A 123 12.94 -16.31 21.92
CA LYS A 123 14.30 -16.25 22.51
C LYS A 123 14.82 -14.83 22.62
N LEU A 124 14.43 -13.95 21.69
CA LEU A 124 14.78 -12.52 21.76
C LEU A 124 13.99 -11.81 22.86
N GLU A 125 12.76 -12.22 23.13
CA GLU A 125 11.96 -11.69 24.23
C GLU A 125 12.49 -12.17 25.59
N ASP A 126 12.85 -13.46 25.70
CA ASP A 126 13.31 -14.07 26.95
C ASP A 126 14.62 -13.45 27.50
N ILE A 127 15.42 -12.82 26.63
CA ILE A 127 16.65 -12.11 27.03
C ILE A 127 16.41 -10.66 27.45
N LEU A 128 15.22 -10.08 27.20
CA LEU A 128 14.91 -8.71 27.58
C LEU A 128 14.66 -8.62 29.09
N THR A 129 15.56 -7.96 29.80
CA THR A 129 15.41 -7.66 31.24
C THR A 129 14.40 -6.53 31.48
N GLU A 130 14.31 -5.58 30.55
CA GLU A 130 13.35 -4.48 30.54
C GLU A 130 12.68 -4.41 29.17
N LYS A 131 11.35 -4.30 29.14
CA LYS A 131 10.57 -4.24 27.90
C LYS A 131 10.61 -2.82 27.34
N ASP A 132 11.09 -2.70 26.10
CA ASP A 132 11.07 -1.44 25.34
C ASP A 132 9.73 -1.30 24.61
N TYR A 133 8.80 -0.53 25.17
CA TYR A 133 7.52 -0.31 24.54
C TYR A 133 7.59 0.77 23.46
N HIS A 134 7.03 0.47 22.29
CA HIS A 134 6.98 1.39 21.17
C HIS A 134 6.19 2.66 21.57
N PRO A 135 6.76 3.86 21.35
CA PRO A 135 6.09 5.12 21.70
C PRO A 135 4.71 5.23 21.07
N GLY A 136 3.73 5.70 21.85
CA GLY A 136 2.35 5.87 21.38
C GLY A 136 1.56 4.57 21.22
N SER A 137 2.11 3.40 21.56
CA SER A 137 1.36 2.13 21.56
C SER A 137 0.45 1.94 22.80
N GLY A 138 0.63 2.79 23.82
CA GLY A 138 -0.03 2.63 25.12
C GLY A 138 0.43 1.37 25.85
N ASP A 139 1.74 1.09 25.81
CA ASP A 139 2.41 -0.10 26.37
C ASP A 139 1.78 -1.41 25.90
N ARG A 140 1.60 -1.55 24.57
CA ARG A 140 1.10 -2.78 23.94
C ARG A 140 2.05 -3.37 22.91
N VAL A 141 2.95 -2.58 22.36
CA VAL A 141 3.90 -3.06 21.34
C VAL A 141 5.28 -3.05 21.95
N VAL A 142 5.92 -4.20 22.04
CA VAL A 142 7.31 -4.34 22.52
C VAL A 142 8.22 -4.44 21.32
N ASP A 143 9.15 -3.49 21.21
CA ASP A 143 10.20 -3.51 20.19
C ASP A 143 11.27 -4.54 20.57
N LEU A 144 11.50 -5.52 19.71
CA LEU A 144 12.45 -6.60 19.98
C LEU A 144 13.84 -6.18 19.49
N ARG A 145 14.58 -5.51 20.38
CA ARG A 145 15.97 -5.10 20.14
C ARG A 145 16.90 -6.05 20.89
N CYS A 146 17.97 -6.52 20.24
CA CYS A 146 19.07 -7.13 20.98
C CYS A 146 19.84 -6.01 21.70
N LEU A 147 19.47 -5.72 22.95
CA LEU A 147 20.04 -4.61 23.74
C LEU A 147 21.56 -4.78 23.95
N ASP A 148 22.04 -6.02 24.03
CA ASP A 148 23.46 -6.33 24.26
C ASP A 148 24.37 -5.82 23.14
N ILE A 149 23.87 -5.65 21.92
CA ILE A 149 24.66 -5.24 20.75
C ILE A 149 24.44 -3.79 20.32
N ILE A 150 23.55 -3.06 20.99
CA ILE A 150 23.33 -1.63 20.72
C ILE A 150 24.65 -0.87 20.98
N GLY A 151 25.08 -0.10 19.98
CA GLY A 151 26.29 0.72 20.07
C GLY A 151 27.61 -0.01 19.84
N GLN A 152 27.60 -1.32 19.53
CA GLN A 152 28.81 -2.06 19.15
C GLN A 152 29.21 -1.87 17.67
N GLY A 153 28.35 -1.25 16.86
CA GLY A 153 28.60 -0.96 15.44
C GLY A 153 29.44 0.30 15.23
N ILE A 154 29.89 0.49 13.99
CA ILE A 154 30.58 1.72 13.57
C ILE A 154 29.52 2.81 13.33
N VAL A 155 29.63 3.92 14.05
CA VAL A 155 28.79 5.10 13.81
C VAL A 155 29.30 5.81 12.57
N ILE A 156 28.48 5.83 11.51
CA ILE A 156 28.77 6.61 10.30
C ILE A 156 28.71 8.11 10.67
N PRO A 157 29.69 8.94 10.25
CA PRO A 157 29.65 10.36 10.52
C PRO A 157 28.38 10.99 9.94
N VAL A 158 27.75 11.88 10.72
CA VAL A 158 26.57 12.63 10.26
C VAL A 158 26.96 13.41 9.00
N PRO A 159 26.25 13.23 7.87
CA PRO A 159 26.59 13.94 6.64
C PRO A 159 26.40 15.47 6.80
N GLN A 160 27.04 16.29 5.96
CA GLN A 160 26.84 17.74 6.02
C GLN A 160 25.49 18.14 5.41
N GLU A 161 24.80 19.11 6.03
CA GLU A 161 23.40 19.48 5.72
C GLU A 161 23.18 19.89 4.25
N GLU A 162 24.16 20.57 3.67
CA GLU A 162 24.13 21.07 2.29
C GLU A 162 24.15 19.94 1.24
N SER A 163 24.70 18.77 1.58
CA SER A 163 24.94 17.67 0.64
C SER A 163 23.66 16.94 0.21
N PHE A 164 22.53 17.22 0.85
CA PHE A 164 21.30 16.44 0.72
C PHE A 164 20.04 17.31 0.60
N THR A 165 20.21 18.54 0.15
CA THR A 165 19.10 19.41 -0.25
C THR A 165 18.96 19.37 -1.76
N SER A 166 17.73 19.11 -2.25
CA SER A 166 17.41 19.23 -3.68
C SER A 166 16.27 20.22 -3.82
N ASN A 167 16.44 21.19 -4.72
CA ASN A 167 15.51 22.32 -4.89
C ASN A 167 15.20 23.06 -3.57
N GLY A 168 16.16 23.12 -2.64
CA GLY A 168 15.99 23.76 -1.32
C GLY A 168 15.13 22.97 -0.32
N LEU A 169 14.68 21.76 -0.68
CA LEU A 169 13.96 20.87 0.22
C LEU A 169 14.90 19.85 0.84
N LYS A 170 14.77 19.64 2.16
CA LYS A 170 15.47 18.56 2.87
C LYS A 170 14.91 17.23 2.38
N GLN A 171 15.77 16.40 1.79
CA GLN A 171 15.34 15.09 1.28
C GLN A 171 15.31 14.01 2.37
N TYR A 172 15.90 14.26 3.54
CA TYR A 172 16.06 13.26 4.60
C TYR A 172 15.76 13.84 5.99
N SER A 173 15.34 12.96 6.89
CA SER A 173 15.28 13.29 8.32
C SER A 173 16.68 13.23 8.91
N TRP A 174 17.06 14.29 9.62
CA TRP A 174 18.29 14.35 10.41
C TRP A 174 18.13 13.72 11.79
N GLU A 175 16.89 13.39 12.17
CA GLU A 175 16.52 12.91 13.49
C GLU A 175 16.26 11.39 13.48
N PHE A 176 15.84 10.85 12.33
CA PHE A 176 15.42 9.46 12.22
C PHE A 176 16.09 8.79 11.02
N GLN A 177 16.77 7.67 11.28
CA GLN A 177 17.39 6.84 10.26
C GLN A 177 17.02 5.37 10.48
N TRP A 178 16.83 4.66 9.38
CA TRP A 178 16.62 3.21 9.37
C TRP A 178 17.67 2.59 8.45
N LEU A 179 18.36 1.56 8.94
CA LEU A 179 19.38 0.86 8.18
C LEU A 179 18.76 -0.42 7.59
N PRO A 180 18.70 -0.55 6.25
CA PRO A 180 18.29 -1.80 5.63
C PRO A 180 19.39 -2.86 5.78
N CYS A 181 19.02 -4.11 5.58
CA CYS A 181 19.96 -5.16 5.24
C CYS A 181 19.90 -5.44 3.72
N ASP A 182 21.01 -5.89 3.17
CA ASP A 182 21.16 -6.24 1.77
C ASP A 182 20.80 -7.71 1.57
N VAL A 183 20.07 -7.99 0.49
CA VAL A 183 19.47 -9.29 0.20
C VAL A 183 19.74 -9.65 -1.25
N ASP A 184 20.46 -10.75 -1.46
CA ASP A 184 20.70 -11.30 -2.78
C ASP A 184 19.54 -12.20 -3.21
N LEU A 185 19.18 -12.11 -4.49
CA LEU A 185 18.15 -12.95 -5.11
C LEU A 185 18.82 -14.13 -5.81
N LEU A 186 18.46 -15.36 -5.41
CA LEU A 186 19.11 -16.58 -5.86
C LEU A 186 18.41 -17.20 -7.08
N ASP A 187 19.14 -17.99 -7.86
CA ASP A 187 18.65 -18.61 -9.11
C ASP A 187 17.52 -19.63 -8.90
N ASP A 188 17.38 -20.17 -7.69
CA ASP A 188 16.31 -21.10 -7.33
C ASP A 188 14.99 -20.40 -6.94
N GLY A 189 14.95 -19.06 -7.05
CA GLY A 189 13.81 -18.23 -6.67
C GLY A 189 13.78 -17.85 -5.18
N SER A 190 14.76 -18.29 -4.38
CA SER A 190 14.90 -17.87 -2.99
C SER A 190 15.75 -16.59 -2.87
N CYS A 191 16.04 -16.18 -1.64
CA CYS A 191 16.91 -15.06 -1.33
C CYS A 191 17.84 -15.37 -0.14
N ALA A 192 18.96 -14.66 -0.06
CA ALA A 192 19.89 -14.72 1.07
C ALA A 192 20.14 -13.32 1.62
N ILE A 193 20.14 -13.18 2.94
CA ILE A 193 20.55 -11.94 3.60
C ILE A 193 22.07 -11.94 3.65
N VAL A 194 22.70 -10.99 2.95
CA VAL A 194 24.17 -10.95 2.78
C VAL A 194 24.85 -9.87 3.62
N SER A 195 24.07 -9.01 4.29
CA SER A 195 24.56 -8.10 5.32
C SER A 195 23.82 -8.28 6.66
N TYR A 196 24.01 -7.37 7.61
CA TYR A 196 23.43 -7.52 8.95
C TYR A 196 22.02 -6.91 9.01
N ILE A 197 21.10 -7.59 9.70
CA ILE A 197 19.86 -6.98 10.18
C ILE A 197 20.20 -6.11 11.39
N ASN A 198 19.80 -4.84 11.36
CA ASN A 198 20.03 -3.91 12.45
C ASN A 198 19.45 -4.43 13.78
N ASN A 199 20.25 -4.42 14.84
CA ASN A 199 19.94 -4.99 16.17
C ASN A 199 19.68 -6.50 16.21
N LEU A 200 20.19 -7.29 15.25
CA LEU A 200 20.13 -8.75 15.28
C LEU A 200 21.46 -9.41 14.86
N HIS A 201 22.07 -10.21 15.73
CA HIS A 201 23.41 -10.76 15.47
C HIS A 201 23.36 -11.98 14.52
N PRO A 202 24.09 -11.99 13.39
CA PRO A 202 23.97 -13.04 12.37
C PRO A 202 24.37 -14.44 12.85
N GLN A 203 25.43 -14.57 13.65
CA GLN A 203 25.86 -15.90 14.15
C GLN A 203 25.01 -16.40 15.32
N GLN A 204 24.72 -15.55 16.31
CA GLN A 204 23.91 -15.94 17.47
C GLN A 204 22.45 -16.22 17.09
N ASN A 205 21.93 -15.52 16.08
CA ASN A 205 20.56 -15.65 15.60
C ASN A 205 20.49 -16.28 14.19
N ALA A 206 21.45 -17.14 13.82
CA ALA A 206 21.55 -17.71 12.48
C ALA A 206 20.27 -18.42 12.01
N ARG A 207 19.59 -19.15 12.91
CA ARG A 207 18.29 -19.79 12.60
C ARG A 207 17.23 -18.76 12.23
N LEU A 208 17.17 -17.63 12.95
CA LEU A 208 16.20 -16.57 12.70
C LEU A 208 16.46 -15.85 11.38
N TYR A 209 17.73 -15.58 11.02
CA TYR A 209 18.08 -15.08 9.69
C TYR A 209 17.53 -15.99 8.59
N HIS A 210 17.74 -17.30 8.72
CA HIS A 210 17.27 -18.26 7.73
C HIS A 210 15.73 -18.39 7.67
N VAL A 211 15.05 -18.20 8.80
CA VAL A 211 13.59 -18.09 8.84
C VAL A 211 13.12 -16.82 8.10
N ILE A 212 13.78 -15.69 8.31
CA ILE A 212 13.44 -14.41 7.65
C ILE A 212 13.67 -14.52 6.14
N GLU A 213 14.78 -15.11 5.68
CA GLU A 213 15.05 -15.38 4.25
C GLU A 213 13.93 -16.19 3.61
N LYS A 214 13.48 -17.26 4.28
CA LYS A 214 12.35 -18.08 3.80
C LYS A 214 11.07 -17.26 3.71
N ILE A 215 10.78 -16.42 4.70
CA ILE A 215 9.60 -15.54 4.67
C ILE A 215 9.70 -14.56 3.50
N ILE A 216 10.84 -13.88 3.32
CA ILE A 216 11.05 -12.95 2.21
C ILE A 216 10.84 -13.67 0.88
N SER A 217 11.44 -14.85 0.70
CA SER A 217 11.28 -15.67 -0.50
C SER A 217 9.81 -15.98 -0.82
N GLN A 218 8.99 -16.30 0.19
CA GLN A 218 7.56 -16.56 0.02
C GLN A 218 6.74 -15.28 -0.24
N VAL A 219 7.23 -14.10 0.14
CA VAL A 219 6.56 -12.81 -0.05
C VAL A 219 6.91 -12.17 -1.40
N ILE A 220 8.08 -12.48 -2.00
CA ILE A 220 8.50 -11.95 -3.31
C ILE A 220 7.40 -12.07 -4.39
N PRO A 221 6.69 -13.21 -4.55
CA PRO A 221 5.59 -13.30 -5.52
C PRO A 221 4.47 -12.28 -5.29
N LEU A 222 4.17 -11.94 -4.03
CA LEU A 222 3.18 -10.91 -3.70
C LEU A 222 3.71 -9.51 -4.07
N TRP A 223 4.99 -9.24 -3.82
CA TRP A 223 5.63 -7.98 -4.24
C TRP A 223 5.66 -7.82 -5.76
N ASN A 224 5.96 -8.89 -6.51
CA ASN A 224 5.89 -8.91 -7.97
C ASN A 224 4.49 -8.53 -8.46
N THR A 225 3.44 -9.08 -7.85
CA THR A 225 2.05 -8.73 -8.16
C THR A 225 1.71 -7.30 -7.77
N THR A 226 2.15 -6.82 -6.61
CA THR A 226 2.00 -5.43 -6.18
C THR A 226 2.61 -4.47 -7.20
N LEU A 227 3.88 -4.68 -7.58
CA LEU A 227 4.60 -3.81 -8.50
C LEU A 227 4.03 -3.88 -9.91
N THR A 228 3.59 -5.06 -10.35
CA THR A 228 2.82 -5.23 -11.59
C THR A 228 1.54 -4.38 -11.55
N CYS A 229 0.79 -4.38 -10.43
CA CYS A 229 -0.43 -3.59 -10.30
C CYS A 229 -0.19 -2.09 -10.25
N VAL A 230 0.90 -1.64 -9.61
CA VAL A 230 1.30 -0.22 -9.57
C VAL A 230 1.66 0.28 -10.97
N GLY A 231 2.37 -0.53 -11.76
CA GLY A 231 2.69 -0.23 -13.15
C GLY A 231 1.46 -0.18 -14.07
N LEU A 232 0.32 -0.72 -13.63
CA LEU A 232 -0.92 -0.70 -14.40
C LEU A 232 -1.77 0.52 -14.07
N ASN A 233 -2.04 1.33 -15.09
CA ASN A 233 -3.08 2.36 -15.03
C ASN A 233 -4.49 1.74 -15.18
N TYR A 234 -4.75 0.65 -14.47
CA TYR A 234 -6.05 -0.01 -14.45
C TYR A 234 -7.06 0.86 -13.70
N ARG A 235 -8.18 1.16 -14.35
CA ARG A 235 -9.29 1.96 -13.80
C ARG A 235 -10.61 1.25 -14.10
N ARG A 236 -11.26 0.69 -13.07
CA ARG A 236 -12.60 0.10 -13.19
C ARG A 236 -13.65 1.15 -13.57
N ILE A 237 -13.51 2.36 -13.03
CA ILE A 237 -14.40 3.50 -13.27
C ILE A 237 -13.56 4.65 -13.85
N PRO A 238 -13.58 4.87 -15.18
CA PRO A 238 -12.90 6.02 -15.77
C PRO A 238 -13.59 7.31 -15.32
N TYR A 239 -12.80 8.32 -14.98
CA TYR A 239 -13.28 9.66 -14.65
C TYR A 239 -12.37 10.69 -15.30
N ASN A 240 -12.94 11.46 -16.23
CA ASN A 240 -12.24 12.50 -16.97
C ASN A 240 -12.82 13.90 -16.70
N GLY A 241 -13.85 14.00 -15.86
CA GLY A 241 -14.52 15.27 -15.52
C GLY A 241 -15.99 15.09 -15.15
N VAL A 242 -16.64 16.20 -14.76
CA VAL A 242 -18.06 16.23 -14.38
C VAL A 242 -18.95 16.06 -15.62
N GLU A 243 -19.65 14.94 -15.69
CA GLU A 243 -20.76 14.75 -16.64
C GLU A 243 -22.08 15.23 -16.02
N ARG A 244 -22.93 15.88 -16.82
CA ARG A 244 -24.24 16.38 -16.40
C ARG A 244 -25.35 15.72 -17.20
N GLU A 245 -26.54 15.60 -16.61
CA GLU A 245 -27.72 15.10 -17.31
C GLU A 245 -28.15 16.04 -18.45
N GLY A 246 -28.45 15.49 -19.63
CA GLY A 246 -28.98 16.26 -20.77
C GLY A 246 -27.96 17.16 -21.49
N SER A 247 -26.67 16.81 -21.51
CA SER A 247 -25.68 17.39 -22.43
C SER A 247 -25.63 16.56 -23.72
N GLY A 248 -26.67 16.67 -24.54
CA GLY A 248 -26.51 16.47 -25.98
C GLY A 248 -25.86 17.73 -26.57
N ASP A 249 -25.13 17.59 -27.68
CA ASP A 249 -24.49 18.68 -28.45
C ASP A 249 -25.37 19.94 -28.51
N ASP A 250 -25.12 20.90 -27.62
CA ASP A 250 -25.64 22.26 -27.75
C ASP A 250 -24.44 23.20 -27.68
N SER A 251 -23.91 23.46 -28.87
CA SER A 251 -22.96 24.50 -29.19
C SER A 251 -23.63 25.89 -29.12
N SER A 252 -24.05 26.31 -27.94
CA SER A 252 -24.55 27.67 -27.73
C SER A 252 -23.90 28.32 -26.51
N GLU A 253 -23.11 29.34 -26.82
CA GLU A 253 -22.43 30.25 -25.92
C GLU A 253 -23.43 31.03 -25.06
N ASP A 254 -23.80 30.52 -23.88
CA ASP A 254 -24.37 31.36 -22.82
C ASP A 254 -23.95 30.81 -21.45
N LYS A 255 -22.81 31.29 -20.95
CA LYS A 255 -22.16 30.83 -19.70
C LYS A 255 -22.84 31.34 -18.42
N GLN A 256 -23.90 32.15 -18.53
CA GLN A 256 -24.44 32.92 -17.40
C GLN A 256 -25.75 32.39 -16.80
N SER A 257 -26.36 31.36 -17.40
CA SER A 257 -27.61 30.76 -16.94
C SER A 257 -27.53 29.22 -16.87
N ARG A 258 -26.40 28.67 -16.43
CA ARG A 258 -26.31 27.24 -16.12
C ARG A 258 -27.20 26.93 -14.91
N GLN A 259 -28.45 26.56 -15.18
CA GLN A 259 -29.28 25.83 -14.23
C GLN A 259 -28.44 24.67 -13.70
N VAL A 260 -28.39 24.46 -12.38
CA VAL A 260 -27.62 23.38 -11.76
C VAL A 260 -28.22 22.04 -12.22
N LYS A 261 -27.74 21.53 -13.36
CA LYS A 261 -28.11 20.21 -13.87
C LYS A 261 -27.49 19.17 -12.95
N THR A 262 -28.26 18.12 -12.64
CA THR A 262 -27.83 17.00 -11.81
C THR A 262 -26.51 16.43 -12.35
N ILE A 263 -25.53 16.25 -11.45
CA ILE A 263 -24.26 15.62 -11.76
C ILE A 263 -24.50 14.11 -11.90
N LYS A 264 -24.03 13.52 -12.99
CA LYS A 264 -24.05 12.06 -13.16
C LYS A 264 -22.95 11.45 -12.29
N VAL A 265 -23.34 10.56 -11.38
CA VAL A 265 -22.38 9.77 -10.60
C VAL A 265 -21.78 8.69 -11.51
N PRO A 266 -20.44 8.60 -11.64
CA PRO A 266 -19.81 7.53 -12.41
C PRO A 266 -20.10 6.16 -11.79
N GLU A 267 -20.72 5.27 -12.56
CA GLU A 267 -20.94 3.88 -12.20
C GLU A 267 -19.97 2.96 -12.94
N PRO A 268 -19.60 1.79 -12.37
CA PRO A 268 -18.75 0.84 -13.06
C PRO A 268 -19.43 0.29 -14.32
N GLY A 269 -18.65 0.17 -15.39
CA GLY A 269 -19.05 -0.55 -16.59
C GLY A 269 -19.03 -2.07 -16.40
N LYS A 270 -19.05 -2.81 -17.52
CA LYS A 270 -18.78 -4.26 -17.49
C LYS A 270 -17.36 -4.49 -16.97
N PHE A 271 -17.20 -5.41 -16.02
CA PHE A 271 -15.89 -5.79 -15.51
C PHE A 271 -14.98 -6.27 -16.65
N SER A 272 -13.77 -5.73 -16.67
CA SER A 272 -12.68 -6.15 -17.56
C SER A 272 -11.46 -6.47 -16.69
N PRO A 273 -10.92 -7.69 -16.72
CA PRO A 273 -9.79 -8.03 -15.86
C PRO A 273 -8.54 -7.22 -16.23
N PRO A 274 -7.70 -6.86 -15.23
CA PRO A 274 -6.39 -6.27 -15.48
C PRO A 274 -5.55 -7.14 -16.43
N ARG A 275 -4.85 -6.52 -17.37
CA ARG A 275 -3.97 -7.21 -18.33
C ARG A 275 -2.58 -7.44 -17.74
N TRP A 276 -2.45 -8.36 -16.80
CA TRP A 276 -1.16 -8.64 -16.15
C TRP A 276 -0.09 -9.19 -17.10
N ASN A 277 -0.49 -9.97 -18.11
CA ASN A 277 0.45 -10.66 -19.00
C ASN A 277 1.27 -9.72 -19.91
N SER A 278 0.87 -8.44 -20.06
CA SER A 278 1.60 -7.49 -20.93
C SER A 278 2.68 -6.69 -20.19
N SER A 279 2.72 -6.75 -18.86
CA SER A 279 3.57 -5.85 -18.03
C SER A 279 3.91 -6.48 -16.69
N LYS A 280 4.20 -7.79 -16.66
CA LYS A 280 4.57 -8.49 -15.43
C LYS A 280 5.93 -7.95 -14.94
N PHE A 281 5.96 -7.49 -13.71
CA PHE A 281 7.19 -7.13 -13.01
C PHE A 281 7.70 -8.33 -12.23
N ASP A 282 9.00 -8.61 -12.29
CA ASP A 282 9.63 -9.70 -11.54
C ASP A 282 10.93 -9.22 -10.88
N LEU A 283 10.95 -9.20 -9.54
CA LEU A 283 12.10 -8.76 -8.75
C LEU A 283 13.36 -9.56 -9.07
N HIS A 284 13.24 -10.87 -9.34
CA HIS A 284 14.38 -11.73 -9.69
C HIS A 284 14.93 -11.47 -11.09
N ASP A 285 14.13 -10.90 -11.99
CA ASP A 285 14.61 -10.51 -13.32
C ASP A 285 15.24 -9.12 -13.27
N GLU A 286 14.66 -8.21 -12.49
CA GLU A 286 15.07 -6.80 -12.43
C GLU A 286 16.27 -6.54 -11.50
N PHE A 287 16.38 -7.28 -10.38
CA PHE A 287 17.35 -6.97 -9.31
C PHE A 287 18.27 -8.14 -8.96
N ARG A 288 18.40 -9.14 -9.84
CA ARG A 288 19.30 -10.29 -9.59
C ARG A 288 20.73 -9.88 -9.29
N ASP A 289 21.25 -8.97 -10.12
CA ASP A 289 22.67 -8.59 -10.09
C ASP A 289 22.97 -7.53 -9.03
N THR A 290 21.94 -6.82 -8.55
CA THR A 290 22.09 -5.70 -7.60
C THR A 290 21.62 -6.04 -6.19
N GLY A 291 20.80 -7.08 -6.04
CA GLY A 291 20.11 -7.39 -4.79
C GLY A 291 19.04 -6.35 -4.42
N LEU A 292 18.44 -6.55 -3.25
CA LEU A 292 17.43 -5.70 -2.64
C LEU A 292 17.91 -5.16 -1.30
N GLN A 293 17.42 -3.97 -0.92
CA GLN A 293 17.57 -3.44 0.44
C GLN A 293 16.25 -3.59 1.19
N ILE A 294 16.28 -4.37 2.28
CA ILE A 294 15.08 -4.73 3.06
C ILE A 294 15.25 -4.26 4.50
N ILE A 295 14.23 -3.55 5.00
CA ILE A 295 14.13 -3.19 6.41
C ILE A 295 13.34 -4.28 7.14
N VAL A 296 13.97 -4.91 8.13
CA VAL A 296 13.32 -5.88 9.01
C VAL A 296 13.01 -5.22 10.36
N LYS A 297 11.75 -5.27 10.79
CA LYS A 297 11.32 -4.87 12.13
C LYS A 297 10.60 -6.04 12.79
N LEU A 298 11.03 -6.40 13.99
CA LEU A 298 10.36 -7.39 14.84
C LEU A 298 9.76 -6.67 16.05
N ALA A 299 8.49 -6.94 16.33
CA ALA A 299 7.79 -6.42 17.49
C ALA A 299 6.71 -7.40 17.94
N ASN A 300 6.47 -7.48 19.24
CA ASN A 300 5.39 -8.28 19.82
C ASN A 300 4.24 -7.37 20.26
N ILE A 301 3.01 -7.83 20.04
CA ILE A 301 1.81 -7.16 20.54
C ILE A 301 1.33 -7.93 21.78
N GLU A 302 1.32 -7.24 22.92
CA GLU A 302 0.84 -7.75 24.20
C GLU A 302 -0.57 -7.23 24.48
N LEU A 303 -1.51 -8.16 24.52
CA LEU A 303 -2.91 -7.90 24.86
C LEU A 303 -3.17 -8.48 26.25
N THR A 304 -3.71 -7.65 27.15
CA THR A 304 -4.13 -8.05 28.49
C THR A 304 -5.64 -7.91 28.63
N PRO A 305 -6.29 -8.50 29.65
CA PRO A 305 -7.71 -8.24 29.91
C PRO A 305 -8.04 -6.74 30.04
N GLU A 306 -7.11 -5.93 30.54
CA GLU A 306 -7.25 -4.47 30.67
C GLU A 306 -6.98 -3.72 29.35
N LYS A 307 -6.22 -4.34 28.44
CA LYS A 307 -5.84 -3.80 27.12
C LYS A 307 -6.07 -4.86 26.03
N PRO A 308 -7.32 -5.27 25.76
CA PRO A 308 -7.61 -6.47 24.95
C PRO A 308 -7.48 -6.24 23.44
N GLU A 309 -7.38 -4.99 23.00
CA GLU A 309 -7.42 -4.60 21.60
C GLU A 309 -6.24 -3.69 21.23
N TYR A 310 -5.72 -3.88 20.02
CA TYR A 310 -4.72 -3.01 19.40
C TYR A 310 -5.12 -2.75 17.95
N TYR A 311 -5.46 -1.49 17.65
CA TYR A 311 -5.95 -1.07 16.33
C TYR A 311 -4.83 -0.66 15.35
N GLY A 312 -3.56 -0.89 15.72
CA GLY A 312 -2.40 -0.46 14.95
C GLY A 312 -1.77 0.85 15.46
N GLY A 313 -0.60 1.18 14.90
CA GLY A 313 0.15 2.40 15.21
C GLY A 313 -0.26 3.58 14.33
N ALA A 314 0.24 4.77 14.66
CA ALA A 314 0.08 5.94 13.81
C ALA A 314 0.75 5.72 12.45
N TRP A 315 0.03 6.02 11.37
CA TRP A 315 0.55 5.95 10.00
C TRP A 315 1.69 6.95 9.82
N HIS A 316 2.82 6.47 9.33
CA HIS A 316 3.96 7.30 8.94
C HIS A 316 4.59 6.69 7.68
N VAL A 317 5.01 7.55 6.75
CA VAL A 317 5.70 7.12 5.53
C VAL A 317 7.18 7.00 5.84
N LYS A 318 7.77 5.86 5.51
CA LYS A 318 9.23 5.65 5.54
C LYS A 318 9.71 5.60 4.11
N VAL A 319 10.73 6.40 3.80
CA VAL A 319 11.33 6.43 2.48
C VAL A 319 12.76 5.91 2.61
N PRO A 320 13.09 4.77 1.97
CA PRO A 320 14.48 4.34 1.85
C PRO A 320 15.27 5.39 1.08
N SER A 321 16.41 5.80 1.60
CA SER A 321 17.38 6.60 0.87
C SER A 321 18.44 5.66 0.30
N GLY A 322 18.44 5.45 -1.01
CA GLY A 322 19.50 4.72 -1.69
C GLY A 322 20.80 5.52 -1.63
N THR A 323 21.75 5.10 -0.81
CA THR A 323 23.15 5.47 -0.97
C THR A 323 23.88 4.26 -1.51
N ASN A 324 24.30 4.32 -2.78
CA ASN A 324 25.46 3.55 -3.21
C ASN A 324 26.64 4.10 -2.41
N LEU A 325 26.99 3.43 -1.31
CA LEU A 325 28.21 3.69 -0.55
C LEU A 325 29.41 3.01 -1.21
#